data_AF-A0A1F6CYR5-F1
#
_entry.id   AF-A0A1F6CYR5-F1
#
_cell.length_a   1.000
_cell.length_b   1.000
_cell.length_c   1.000
_cell.angle_alpha   90.00
_cell.angle_beta   90.00
_cell.angle_gamma   90.00
#
_symmetry.space_group_name_H-M   'P 1'
#
loop_
_entity.id
_entity.type
_entity.pdbx_description
1 polymer ?
#
loop_
_entity_poly.entity_id
_entity_poly.type
_entity_poly.pdbx_seq_one_letter_code
_entity_poly.pdbx_strand_id
1 'polypeptide(L)'
;MFWRPQEWEARWGHLHKDFYTPLQGIAKFLFTEKYLWGEGTLLGGIEGEENSLAARMAECIENSPHTYPYCYTYSLPGPNSNTYVQWVLDQFPESGMQLPWNAFGKHAASSKYY
;
A
#
# COMPACT_ATOMS: atom_id res chain seq x y z
N MET A 1 21.09 11.95 12.17
CA MET A 1 19.69 11.96 12.63
C MET A 1 19.27 10.51 12.77
N PHE A 2 19.25 9.98 13.99
CA PHE A 2 18.92 8.58 14.24
C PHE A 2 17.39 8.43 14.22
N TRP A 3 16.89 7.69 13.24
CA TRP A 3 15.48 7.28 13.18
C TRP A 3 15.19 6.48 14.45
N ARG A 4 14.38 7.04 15.36
CA ARG A 4 13.79 6.28 16.47
C ARG A 4 12.42 5.82 15.98
N PRO A 5 12.17 4.50 15.84
CA PRO A 5 10.83 4.04 15.60
C PRO A 5 9.95 4.52 16.75
N GLN A 6 8.97 5.38 16.48
CA GLN A 6 7.86 5.56 17.41
C GLN A 6 7.09 4.23 17.48
N GLU A 7 6.72 3.82 18.69
CA GLU A 7 5.81 2.71 18.92
C GLU A 7 4.40 3.18 18.56
N TRP A 8 4.04 3.00 17.29
CA TRP A 8 2.68 3.20 16.81
C TRP A 8 1.94 1.88 16.97
N GLU A 9 0.84 1.86 17.74
CA GLU A 9 0.11 0.63 18.09
C GLU A 9 -0.40 -0.14 16.86
N ALA A 10 -0.63 0.56 15.74
CA ALA A 10 -1.13 -0.02 14.50
C ALA A 10 -0.03 -0.11 13.40
N ARG A 11 1.19 -0.50 13.79
CA ARG A 11 2.32 -0.73 12.86
C ARG A 11 2.72 -2.20 12.86
N TRP A 12 2.75 -2.80 11.68
CA TRP A 12 3.26 -4.15 11.46
C TRP A 12 4.52 -4.10 10.58
N GLY A 13 5.66 -3.84 11.21
CA GLY A 13 6.94 -3.68 10.50
C GLY A 13 6.95 -2.44 9.59
N HIS A 14 6.92 -2.66 8.27
CA HIS A 14 6.87 -1.59 7.25
C HIS A 14 5.45 -1.14 6.91
N LEU A 15 4.43 -1.89 7.33
CA LEU A 15 3.03 -1.57 7.12
C LEU A 15 2.49 -0.71 8.27
N HIS A 16 1.78 0.36 7.93
CA HIS A 16 1.21 1.28 8.90
C HIS A 16 -0.29 1.44 8.62
N LYS A 17 -1.12 1.15 9.62
CA LYS A 17 -2.55 1.40 9.57
C LYS A 17 -2.83 2.84 10.01
N ASP A 18 -3.73 3.50 9.28
CA ASP A 18 -4.22 4.85 9.54
C ASP A 18 -3.12 5.92 9.65
N PHE A 19 -2.02 5.74 8.90
CA PHE A 19 -0.87 6.65 8.94
C PHE A 19 -1.15 8.02 8.30
N TYR A 20 -2.04 8.05 7.30
CA TYR A 20 -2.57 9.25 6.67
C TYR A 20 -4.09 9.15 6.56
N THR A 21 -4.78 10.28 6.45
CA THR A 21 -6.20 10.25 6.08
C THR A 21 -6.36 9.75 4.63
N PRO A 22 -7.48 9.10 4.27
CA PRO A 22 -7.69 8.56 2.92
C PRO A 22 -7.59 9.58 1.78
N LEU A 23 -7.72 10.88 2.10
CA LEU A 23 -7.71 11.99 1.14
C LEU A 23 -6.40 12.79 1.16
N GLN A 24 -5.45 12.43 2.02
CA GLN A 24 -4.19 13.16 2.14
C GLN A 24 -3.11 12.56 1.24
N GLY A 25 -2.54 13.39 0.37
CA GLY A 25 -1.35 13.03 -0.41
C GLY A 25 -0.10 12.92 0.47
N ILE A 26 0.86 12.08 0.07
CA ILE A 26 2.16 11.94 0.76
C ILE A 26 3.06 13.14 0.47
N ALA A 27 4.03 13.42 1.34
CA ALA A 27 5.00 14.49 1.11
C ALA A 27 5.89 14.21 -0.12
N LYS A 28 6.07 15.21 -0.99
CA LYS A 28 7.00 15.15 -2.13
C LYS A 28 8.46 15.12 -1.70
N PHE A 29 8.76 15.73 -0.55
CA PHE A 29 10.10 15.86 -0.02
C PHE A 29 10.16 15.31 1.40
N LEU A 30 11.18 14.48 1.68
CA LEU A 30 11.37 13.81 2.97
C LEU A 30 11.61 14.76 4.17
N PHE A 31 11.86 16.05 3.91
CA PHE A 31 12.20 17.05 4.93
C PHE A 31 11.11 18.13 5.11
N THR A 32 10.01 18.06 4.35
CA THR A 32 8.92 19.02 4.51
C THR A 32 7.57 18.46 4.08
N GLU A 33 6.56 18.63 4.94
CA GLU A 33 5.17 18.28 4.64
C GLU A 33 4.44 19.40 3.87
N LYS A 34 5.11 20.52 3.59
CA LYS A 34 4.52 21.67 2.88
C LYS A 34 4.07 21.33 1.45
N TYR A 35 4.74 20.38 0.81
CA TYR A 35 4.48 20.02 -0.58
C TYR A 35 4.01 18.58 -0.66
N LEU A 36 2.68 18.39 -0.59
CA LEU A 36 2.05 17.08 -0.71
C LEU A 36 1.74 16.74 -2.18
N TRP A 37 1.65 15.45 -2.47
CA TRP A 37 1.09 14.93 -3.71
C TRP A 37 -0.44 15.09 -3.74
N GLY A 38 -0.90 16.34 -3.93
CA GLY A 38 -2.33 16.66 -4.14
C GLY A 38 -3.28 16.12 -3.07
N GLU A 39 -4.58 16.20 -3.36
CA GLU A 39 -5.61 15.49 -2.60
C GLU A 39 -5.81 14.10 -3.21
N GLY A 40 -5.96 13.10 -2.34
CA GLY A 40 -6.29 11.74 -2.74
C GLY A 40 -7.70 11.66 -3.32
N THR A 41 -7.88 10.86 -4.37
CA THR A 41 -9.20 10.55 -4.92
C THR A 41 -9.54 9.10 -4.60
N LEU A 42 -10.70 8.85 -4.01
CA LEU A 42 -11.20 7.50 -3.78
C LEU A 42 -11.64 6.88 -5.12
N LEU A 43 -10.92 5.86 -5.58
CA LEU A 43 -11.24 5.16 -6.83
C LEU A 43 -12.20 3.98 -6.62
N GLY A 44 -12.24 3.44 -5.42
CA GLY A 44 -13.06 2.29 -5.05
C GLY A 44 -12.96 2.03 -3.56
N GLY A 45 -13.99 1.39 -3.01
CA GLY A 45 -14.06 1.02 -1.60
C GLY A 45 -14.75 -0.33 -1.47
N ILE A 46 -14.36 -1.07 -0.45
CA ILE A 46 -15.00 -2.32 -0.09
C ILE A 46 -15.28 -2.31 1.40
N GLU A 47 -16.49 -2.72 1.76
CA GLU A 47 -16.97 -2.77 3.14
C GLU A 47 -17.67 -4.11 3.37
N GLY A 48 -17.70 -4.55 4.62
CA GLY A 48 -18.38 -5.78 5.00
C GLY A 48 -17.94 -6.27 6.38
N GLU A 49 -18.78 -7.12 6.94
CA GLU A 49 -18.59 -7.72 8.26
C GLU A 49 -17.69 -8.97 8.19
N GLU A 50 -17.67 -9.77 9.26
CA GLU A 50 -17.01 -11.08 9.30
C GLU A 50 -17.41 -11.97 8.11
N ASN A 51 -16.44 -12.71 7.57
CA ASN A 51 -16.58 -13.56 6.38
C ASN A 51 -16.83 -12.82 5.04
N SER A 52 -16.87 -11.48 5.04
CA SER A 52 -16.94 -10.71 3.79
C SER A 52 -15.63 -10.72 3.01
N LEU A 53 -15.68 -10.26 1.75
CA LEU A 53 -14.48 -10.01 0.97
C LEU A 53 -13.59 -8.94 1.63
N ALA A 54 -14.17 -7.91 2.26
CA ALA A 54 -13.42 -6.91 3.01
C ALA A 54 -12.62 -7.54 4.17
N ALA A 55 -13.24 -8.45 4.93
CA ALA A 55 -12.57 -9.16 6.02
C ALA A 55 -11.40 -10.01 5.53
N ARG A 56 -11.57 -10.76 4.43
CA ARG A 56 -10.49 -11.55 3.81
C ARG A 56 -9.34 -10.68 3.30
N MET A 57 -9.66 -9.53 2.71
CA MET A 57 -8.65 -8.57 2.25
C MET A 57 -7.88 -7.96 3.44
N ALA A 58 -8.57 -7.60 4.52
CA ALA A 58 -7.95 -7.10 5.75
C ALA A 58 -6.98 -8.13 6.34
N GLU A 59 -7.38 -9.40 6.45
CA GLU A 59 -6.51 -10.49 6.91
C GLU A 59 -5.26 -10.67 6.04
N CYS A 60 -5.40 -10.58 4.71
CA CYS A 60 -4.26 -10.61 3.80
C CYS A 60 -3.28 -9.45 4.03
N ILE A 61 -3.81 -8.24 4.21
CA ILE A 61 -3.02 -7.03 4.49
C ILE A 61 -2.29 -7.16 5.83
N GLU A 62 -2.97 -7.60 6.89
CA GLU A 62 -2.38 -7.79 8.22
C GLU A 62 -1.28 -8.86 8.23
N ASN A 63 -1.42 -9.92 7.42
CA ASN A 63 -0.41 -10.96 7.26
C ASN A 63 0.70 -10.61 6.25
N SER A 64 0.53 -9.55 5.47
CA SER A 64 1.47 -9.15 4.42
C SER A 64 2.91 -8.87 4.86
N PRO A 65 3.22 -8.44 6.10
CA PRO A 65 4.60 -8.33 6.57
C PRO A 65 5.40 -9.64 6.46
N HIS A 66 4.71 -10.79 6.50
CA HIS A 66 5.31 -12.12 6.41
C HIS A 66 5.25 -12.73 5.00
N THR A 67 4.34 -12.26 4.14
CA THR A 67 4.04 -12.88 2.85
C THR A 67 4.40 -12.01 1.64
N TYR A 68 4.48 -10.69 1.79
CA TYR A 68 4.83 -9.79 0.71
C TYR A 68 6.33 -9.88 0.36
N PRO A 69 6.71 -10.24 -0.87
CA PRO A 69 8.09 -10.55 -1.22
C PRO A 69 9.04 -9.34 -1.22
N TYR A 70 8.52 -8.12 -1.24
CA TYR A 70 9.33 -6.89 -1.34
C TYR A 70 9.28 -6.03 -0.06
N CYS A 71 8.95 -6.62 1.09
CA CYS A 71 8.90 -5.90 2.38
C CYS A 71 10.15 -5.07 2.69
N TYR A 72 11.33 -5.54 2.29
CA TYR A 72 12.62 -4.90 2.55
C TYR A 72 13.24 -4.22 1.32
N THR A 73 12.47 -4.07 0.24
CA THR A 73 12.95 -3.48 -1.02
C THR A 73 12.02 -2.37 -1.46
N TYR A 74 12.52 -1.14 -1.50
CA TYR A 74 11.79 0.02 -1.99
C TYR A 74 12.61 0.80 -3.02
N SER A 75 12.02 1.06 -4.18
CA SER A 75 12.63 1.82 -5.27
C SER A 75 11.54 2.48 -6.11
N LEU A 76 11.71 3.75 -6.47
CA LEU A 76 10.73 4.46 -7.30
C LEU A 76 10.47 3.73 -8.65
N PRO A 77 11.49 3.34 -9.45
CA PRO A 77 11.31 2.51 -10.65
C PRO A 77 11.11 1.01 -10.38
N GLY A 78 11.30 0.56 -9.15
CA GLY A 78 11.17 -0.84 -8.76
C GLY A 78 9.95 -1.09 -7.86
N PRO A 79 10.01 -2.09 -6.97
CA PRO A 79 8.97 -2.31 -5.98
C PRO A 79 8.76 -1.05 -5.13
N ASN A 80 7.52 -0.58 -5.08
CA ASN A 80 7.11 0.60 -4.31
C ASN A 80 5.70 0.38 -3.71
N SER A 81 5.07 1.44 -3.20
CA SER A 81 3.71 1.36 -2.64
C SER A 81 2.65 0.91 -3.65
N ASN A 82 2.76 1.32 -4.92
CA ASN A 82 1.84 0.86 -5.98
C ASN A 82 2.01 -0.63 -6.27
N THR A 83 3.25 -1.14 -6.20
CA THR A 83 3.52 -2.58 -6.33
C THR A 83 2.84 -3.37 -5.22
N TYR A 84 2.91 -2.87 -3.98
CA TYR A 84 2.25 -3.50 -2.85
C TYR A 84 0.73 -3.54 -3.02
N VAL A 85 0.12 -2.40 -3.37
CA VAL A 85 -1.33 -2.33 -3.60
C VAL A 85 -1.76 -3.26 -4.73
N GLN A 86 -1.01 -3.30 -5.85
CA GLN A 86 -1.29 -4.24 -6.93
C GLN A 86 -1.19 -5.70 -6.47
N TRP A 87 -0.15 -6.05 -5.71
CA TRP A 87 0.04 -7.41 -5.20
C TRP A 87 -1.14 -7.86 -4.32
N VAL A 88 -1.67 -6.96 -3.45
CA VAL A 88 -2.88 -7.25 -2.67
C VAL A 88 -4.08 -7.47 -3.59
N LEU A 89 -4.32 -6.58 -4.56
CA LEU A 89 -5.45 -6.70 -5.49
C LEU A 89 -5.38 -7.98 -6.34
N ASP A 90 -4.19 -8.42 -6.73
CA ASP A 90 -3.98 -9.65 -7.49
C ASP A 90 -4.38 -10.92 -6.70
N GLN A 91 -4.42 -10.88 -5.36
CA GLN A 91 -4.93 -11.99 -4.54
C GLN A 91 -6.46 -12.08 -4.51
N PHE A 92 -7.15 -11.01 -4.93
CA PHE A 92 -8.61 -10.87 -4.84
C PHE A 92 -9.20 -10.35 -6.17
N PRO A 93 -9.08 -11.12 -7.27
CA PRO A 93 -9.65 -10.73 -8.56
C PRO A 93 -11.17 -10.49 -8.50
N GLU A 94 -11.88 -11.12 -7.56
CA GLU A 94 -13.31 -10.92 -7.33
C GLU A 94 -13.67 -9.50 -6.85
N SER A 95 -12.70 -8.72 -6.37
CA SER A 95 -12.93 -7.33 -5.97
C SER A 95 -13.22 -6.41 -7.17
N GLY A 96 -12.77 -6.79 -8.37
CA GLY A 96 -12.87 -5.95 -9.58
C GLY A 96 -12.05 -4.65 -9.52
N MET A 97 -11.33 -4.39 -8.44
CA MET A 97 -10.54 -3.17 -8.25
C MET A 97 -9.20 -3.27 -8.98
N GLN A 98 -8.79 -2.18 -9.62
CA GLN A 98 -7.52 -2.11 -10.33
C GLN A 98 -6.87 -0.73 -10.14
N LEU A 99 -5.55 -0.72 -10.01
CA LEU A 99 -4.80 0.54 -10.05
C LEU A 99 -4.85 1.16 -11.45
N PRO A 100 -4.91 2.50 -11.56
CA PRO A 100 -4.92 3.18 -12.84
C PRO A 100 -3.63 2.90 -13.62
N TRP A 101 -3.67 3.08 -14.94
CA TRP A 101 -2.53 2.79 -15.83
C TRP A 101 -1.28 3.61 -15.49
N ASN A 102 -1.46 4.81 -14.93
CA ASN A 102 -0.40 5.73 -14.55
C ASN A 102 0.16 5.50 -13.13
N ALA A 103 -0.27 4.45 -12.41
CA ALA A 103 0.32 4.06 -11.14
C ALA A 103 1.71 3.44 -11.36
N PHE A 104 2.74 4.29 -11.36
CA PHE A 104 4.11 3.92 -11.66
C PHE A 104 4.64 2.82 -10.73
N GLY A 105 5.27 1.78 -11.28
CA GLY A 105 5.83 0.65 -10.54
C GLY A 105 4.83 -0.44 -10.13
N LYS A 106 3.52 -0.33 -10.45
CA LYS A 106 2.52 -1.35 -10.08
C LYS A 106 2.83 -2.78 -10.56
N HIS A 107 3.59 -2.93 -11.65
CA HIS A 107 3.98 -4.22 -12.22
C HIS A 107 5.42 -4.64 -11.90
N ALA A 108 6.12 -3.96 -10.98
CA ALA A 108 7.48 -4.36 -10.60
C ALA A 108 7.53 -5.80 -10.05
N ALA A 109 6.45 -6.25 -9.39
CA ALA A 109 6.31 -7.60 -8.85
C ALA A 109 6.14 -8.69 -9.93
N SER A 110 5.57 -8.37 -11.10
CA SER A 110 5.29 -9.32 -12.18
C SER A 110 6.45 -9.49 -13.15
N SER A 111 7.54 -8.73 -13.00
CA SER A 111 8.74 -8.79 -13.87
C SER A 111 9.58 -10.08 -13.75
N LYS A 112 9.12 -11.10 -13.00
CA LYS A 112 9.72 -12.45 -13.03
C LYS A 112 9.39 -13.26 -14.29
N TYR A 113 8.70 -12.68 -15.27
CA TYR A 113 8.29 -13.35 -16.51
C TYR A 113 8.56 -12.53 -17.79
N TYR A 114 9.78 -12.03 -17.96
CA TYR A 114 10.34 -11.70 -19.29
C TYR A 114 11.82 -12.07 -19.34
#